data_AF-A0A537P3L3-F1
#
_entry.id   AF-A0A537P3L3-F1
#
_cell.length_a   1.000
_cell.length_b   1.000
_cell.length_c   1.000
_cell.angle_alpha   90.00
_cell.angle_beta   90.00
_cell.angle_gamma   90.00
#
_symmetry.space_group_name_H-M   'P 1'
#
loop_
_entity.id
_entity.type
_entity.pdbx_description
1 polymer ?
#
loop_
_entity_poly.entity_id
_entity_poly.type
_entity_poly.pdbx_seq_one_letter_code
_entity_poly.pdbx_strand_id
1 'polypeptide(L)'
;MTYSSVAAMALTYTSPKLISAKVENWDFSGGAHGNGGTSGITIDLDRGTEMKPGDLFDAKGIAALKARCIEQIFEQKKDKNDGQDFNPADDPNYQETTIVEHLQSMNSWNFWKDKATVTFDAYAIGSYAEGQYECDFTMDEMKKLARPGAPLPE
;
A
#
# COMPACT_ATOMS: atom_id res chain seq x y z
N MET A 1 9.62 -25.55 -21.27
CA MET A 1 9.74 -24.50 -20.23
C MET A 1 8.38 -23.85 -20.15
N THR A 2 7.77 -23.80 -18.96
CA THR A 2 6.41 -23.25 -18.82
C THR A 2 6.54 -21.82 -18.33
N TYR A 3 6.10 -20.87 -19.13
CA TYR A 3 5.94 -19.48 -18.74
C TYR A 3 4.51 -19.25 -18.27
N SER A 4 4.31 -18.35 -17.32
CA SER A 4 2.98 -17.94 -16.90
C SER A 4 2.93 -16.46 -16.57
N SER A 5 1.80 -15.84 -16.89
CA SER A 5 1.49 -14.48 -16.48
C SER A 5 0.03 -14.44 -16.04
N VAL A 6 -0.24 -13.78 -14.93
CA VAL A 6 -1.57 -13.58 -14.36
C VAL A 6 -1.72 -12.10 -14.05
N ALA A 7 -2.86 -11.54 -14.40
CA ALA A 7 -3.31 -10.24 -13.94
C ALA A 7 -4.77 -10.36 -13.52
N ALA A 8 -5.08 -9.87 -12.32
CA ALA A 8 -6.43 -9.82 -11.78
C ALA A 8 -6.71 -8.40 -11.29
N MET A 9 -7.97 -7.99 -11.42
CA MET A 9 -8.44 -6.71 -10.90
C MET A 9 -9.77 -6.93 -10.18
N ALA A 10 -9.90 -6.37 -8.99
CA ALA A 10 -11.11 -6.40 -8.18
C ALA A 10 -11.48 -4.99 -7.74
N LEU A 11 -12.75 -4.61 -7.90
CA LEU A 11 -13.28 -3.39 -7.30
C LEU A 11 -13.31 -3.57 -5.78
N THR A 12 -12.63 -2.69 -5.05
CA THR A 12 -12.57 -2.69 -3.58
C THR A 12 -13.56 -1.71 -2.96
N TYR A 13 -13.90 -0.65 -3.71
CA TYR A 13 -14.92 0.32 -3.32
C TYR A 13 -15.61 0.94 -4.54
N THR A 14 -16.91 1.18 -4.41
CA THR A 14 -17.69 1.90 -5.41
C THR A 14 -18.74 2.78 -4.73
N SER A 15 -18.80 4.05 -5.13
CA SER A 15 -19.87 4.98 -4.81
C SER A 15 -20.15 5.88 -6.02
N PRO A 16 -21.16 6.76 -5.97
CA PRO A 16 -21.36 7.76 -7.02
C PRO A 16 -20.18 8.72 -7.23
N LYS A 17 -19.28 8.86 -6.24
CA LYS A 17 -18.15 9.81 -6.26
C LYS A 17 -16.77 9.17 -6.37
N LEU A 18 -16.64 7.89 -6.03
CA LEU A 18 -15.33 7.24 -5.93
C LEU A 18 -15.41 5.79 -6.38
N ILE A 19 -14.44 5.38 -7.20
CA ILE A 19 -14.17 3.97 -7.49
C ILE A 19 -12.74 3.66 -7.04
N SER A 20 -12.54 2.56 -6.34
CA SER A 20 -11.22 2.02 -6.04
C SER A 20 -11.16 0.56 -6.50
N ALA A 21 -10.03 0.17 -7.07
CA ALA A 21 -9.76 -1.18 -7.52
C ALA A 21 -8.35 -1.61 -7.12
N LYS A 22 -8.23 -2.86 -6.67
CA LYS A 22 -6.97 -3.56 -6.46
C LYS A 22 -6.62 -4.35 -7.70
N VAL A 23 -5.39 -4.19 -8.17
CA VAL A 23 -4.79 -4.96 -9.25
C VAL A 23 -3.69 -5.83 -8.67
N GLU A 24 -3.72 -7.12 -8.99
CA GLU A 24 -2.69 -8.08 -8.60
C GLU A 24 -2.11 -8.69 -9.87
N ASN A 25 -0.78 -8.77 -9.94
CA ASN A 25 -0.09 -9.39 -11.06
C ASN A 25 0.94 -10.41 -10.60
N TRP A 26 1.23 -11.36 -11.48
CA TRP A 26 2.27 -12.36 -11.30
C TRP A 26 2.87 -12.72 -12.66
N ASP A 27 4.19 -12.80 -12.74
CA ASP A 27 4.93 -13.25 -13.91
C ASP A 27 5.95 -14.32 -13.52
N PHE A 28 6.01 -15.40 -14.30
CA PHE A 28 7.11 -16.35 -14.31
C PHE A 28 7.61 -16.53 -15.74
N SER A 29 8.71 -15.86 -16.04
CA SER A 29 9.43 -15.88 -17.32
C SER A 29 10.68 -16.79 -17.28
N GLY A 30 10.73 -17.75 -16.34
CA GLY A 30 11.89 -18.61 -16.06
C GLY A 30 12.79 -18.05 -14.96
N GLY A 31 13.74 -18.87 -14.47
CA GLY A 31 14.63 -18.50 -13.37
C GLY A 31 14.28 -19.19 -12.04
N ALA A 32 14.72 -18.62 -10.91
CA ALA A 32 14.58 -19.22 -9.58
C ALA A 32 13.14 -19.17 -9.02
N HIS A 33 12.43 -18.07 -9.27
CA HIS A 33 11.04 -17.86 -8.87
C HIS A 33 10.38 -16.84 -9.80
N GLY A 34 9.04 -16.74 -9.75
CA GLY A 34 8.32 -15.63 -10.39
C GLY A 34 8.36 -14.37 -9.52
N ASN A 35 7.73 -13.31 -10.01
CA ASN A 35 7.56 -12.08 -9.23
C ASN A 35 6.17 -11.50 -9.50
N GLY A 36 5.61 -10.84 -8.51
CA GLY A 36 4.31 -10.22 -8.59
C GLY A 36 4.26 -8.97 -7.74
N GLY A 37 3.12 -8.30 -7.82
CA GLY A 37 2.88 -7.09 -7.08
C GLY A 37 1.42 -6.73 -6.98
N THR A 38 1.17 -5.75 -6.14
CA THR A 38 -0.14 -5.15 -5.92
C THR A 38 -0.08 -3.69 -6.35
N SER A 39 -1.07 -3.25 -7.11
CA SER A 39 -1.31 -1.82 -7.32
C SER A 39 -2.77 -1.45 -7.13
N GLY A 40 -2.99 -0.18 -6.82
CA GLY A 40 -4.30 0.42 -6.70
C GLY A 40 -4.60 1.35 -7.86
N ILE A 41 -5.88 1.41 -8.21
CA ILE A 41 -6.43 2.42 -9.11
C ILE A 41 -7.59 3.07 -8.36
N THR A 42 -7.53 4.38 -8.12
CA THR A 42 -8.61 5.10 -7.44
C THR A 42 -9.03 6.31 -8.26
N ILE A 43 -10.27 6.31 -8.72
CA ILE A 43 -10.86 7.33 -9.59
C ILE A 43 -11.82 8.19 -8.77
N ASP A 44 -11.56 9.50 -8.78
CA ASP A 44 -12.49 10.52 -8.34
C ASP A 44 -13.48 10.79 -9.48
N LEU A 45 -14.74 10.39 -9.29
CA LEU A 45 -15.78 10.49 -10.31
C LEU A 45 -16.34 11.91 -10.45
N ASP A 46 -16.20 12.77 -9.45
CA ASP A 46 -16.60 14.17 -9.56
C ASP A 46 -15.62 14.93 -10.47
N ARG A 47 -14.33 14.61 -10.39
CA ARG A 47 -13.29 15.15 -11.29
C ARG A 47 -13.14 14.38 -12.61
N GLY A 48 -13.59 13.13 -12.66
CA GLY A 48 -13.39 12.22 -13.80
C GLY A 48 -11.93 11.83 -14.02
N THR A 49 -11.11 11.83 -12.97
CA THR A 49 -9.67 11.57 -13.05
C THR A 49 -9.20 10.61 -11.96
N GLU A 50 -8.11 9.89 -12.23
CA GLU A 50 -7.39 9.17 -11.19
C GLU A 50 -6.87 10.13 -10.12
N MET A 51 -6.99 9.73 -8.86
CA MET A 51 -6.52 10.49 -7.72
C MET A 51 -5.00 10.60 -7.74
N LYS A 52 -4.52 11.75 -7.26
CA LYS A 52 -3.10 12.02 -7.07
C LYS A 52 -2.76 11.99 -5.59
N PRO A 53 -1.52 11.66 -5.22
CA PRO A 53 -1.11 11.59 -3.81
C PRO A 53 -1.40 12.87 -3.03
N GLY A 54 -1.19 14.03 -3.67
CA GLY A 54 -1.44 15.34 -3.06
C GLY A 54 -2.91 15.68 -2.82
N ASP A 55 -3.85 14.91 -3.37
CA ASP A 55 -5.29 15.14 -3.19
C ASP A 55 -5.78 14.70 -1.80
N LEU A 56 -5.10 13.72 -1.18
CA LEU A 56 -5.53 13.14 0.08
C LEU A 56 -4.91 13.82 1.30
N PHE A 57 -3.58 13.90 1.34
CA PHE A 57 -2.85 14.29 2.53
C PHE A 57 -1.89 15.45 2.25
N ASP A 58 -1.68 16.28 3.27
CA ASP A 58 -0.56 17.21 3.29
C ASP A 58 0.66 16.58 3.99
N ALA A 59 1.75 17.34 4.12
CA ALA A 59 2.96 16.85 4.77
C ALA A 59 2.73 16.41 6.22
N LYS A 60 1.79 17.04 6.94
CA LYS A 60 1.45 16.68 8.32
C LYS A 60 0.66 15.37 8.37
N GLY A 61 -0.29 15.17 7.45
CA GLY A 61 -1.02 13.91 7.30
C GLY A 61 -0.09 12.76 6.97
N ILE A 62 0.83 12.94 6.00
CA ILE A 62 1.83 11.93 5.64
C ILE A 62 2.75 11.60 6.83
N ALA A 63 3.20 12.60 7.60
CA ALA A 63 4.03 12.35 8.78
C ALA A 63 3.31 11.50 9.85
N ALA A 64 2.02 11.75 10.06
CA ALA A 64 1.20 10.96 10.99
C ALA A 64 0.99 9.52 10.50
N LEU A 65 0.68 9.34 9.21
CA LEU A 65 0.53 8.01 8.60
C LEU A 65 1.85 7.23 8.62
N LYS A 66 2.98 7.90 8.37
CA LYS A 66 4.31 7.30 8.44
C LYS A 66 4.58 6.68 9.81
N ALA A 67 4.33 7.42 10.90
CA ALA A 67 4.54 6.92 12.24
C ALA A 67 3.74 5.63 12.51
N ARG A 68 2.45 5.64 12.15
CA ARG A 68 1.58 4.45 12.27
C ARG A 68 2.03 3.29 11.38
N CYS A 69 2.51 3.59 10.17
CA CYS A 69 2.97 2.56 9.25
C CYS A 69 4.25 1.89 9.75
N ILE A 70 5.20 2.66 10.30
CA ILE A 70 6.42 2.10 10.91
C ILE A 70 6.08 1.10 12.02
N GLU A 71 5.15 1.45 12.91
CA GLU A 71 4.68 0.55 13.97
C GLU A 71 4.15 -0.78 13.39
N GLN A 72 3.28 -0.71 12.37
CA GLN A 72 2.74 -1.90 11.69
C GLN A 72 3.80 -2.73 10.98
N ILE A 73 4.79 -2.09 10.35
CA ILE A 73 5.88 -2.80 9.67
C ILE A 73 6.74 -3.53 10.68
N PHE A 74 7.02 -2.93 11.85
CA PHE A 74 7.84 -3.55 12.87
C PHE A 74 7.14 -4.75 13.49
N GLU A 75 5.83 -4.63 13.75
CA GLU A 75 4.98 -5.74 14.18
C GLU A 75 5.01 -6.89 13.15
N GLN A 76 4.80 -6.60 11.87
CA GLN A 76 4.86 -7.62 10.82
C GLN A 76 6.24 -8.25 10.66
N LYS A 77 7.33 -7.46 10.76
CA LYS A 77 8.70 -8.00 10.69
C LYS A 77 9.00 -8.92 11.86
N LYS A 78 8.53 -8.56 13.06
CA LYS A 78 8.62 -9.42 14.24
C LYS A 78 7.84 -10.72 14.05
N ASP A 79 6.60 -10.64 13.57
CA ASP A 79 5.76 -11.82 13.35
C ASP A 79 6.34 -12.76 12.29
N LYS A 80 6.90 -12.21 11.21
CA LYS A 80 7.58 -12.98 10.14
C LYS A 80 8.93 -13.55 10.55
N ASN A 81 9.50 -13.09 11.67
CA ASN A 81 10.78 -13.55 12.21
C ASN A 81 10.60 -14.25 13.57
N ASP A 82 9.56 -15.08 13.68
CA ASP A 82 9.26 -15.92 14.84
C ASP A 82 9.21 -15.15 16.19
N GLY A 83 8.73 -13.90 16.15
CA GLY A 83 8.57 -13.06 17.32
C GLY A 83 9.85 -12.37 17.80
N GLN A 84 10.94 -12.40 17.03
CA GLN A 84 12.15 -11.65 17.36
C GLN A 84 11.96 -10.16 17.10
N ASP A 85 12.40 -9.32 18.03
CA ASP A 85 12.31 -7.87 17.88
C ASP A 85 13.09 -7.41 16.64
N PHE A 86 12.46 -6.55 15.85
CA PHE A 86 13.08 -5.97 14.66
C PHE A 86 13.94 -4.77 15.03
N ASN A 87 15.20 -4.78 14.57
CA ASN A 87 16.09 -3.63 14.63
C ASN A 87 16.38 -3.12 13.20
N PRO A 88 15.89 -1.92 12.83
CA PRO A 88 16.14 -1.31 11.52
C PRO A 88 17.62 -1.23 11.14
N ALA A 89 18.52 -1.06 12.12
CA ALA A 89 19.95 -0.95 11.85
C ALA A 89 20.57 -2.25 11.30
N ASP A 90 19.90 -3.39 11.49
CA ASP A 90 20.38 -4.71 11.10
C ASP A 90 19.79 -5.18 9.76
N ASP A 91 18.86 -4.42 9.16
CA ASP A 91 18.21 -4.77 7.88
C ASP A 91 18.52 -3.71 6.80
N PRO A 92 19.45 -3.99 5.88
CA PRO A 92 19.79 -3.05 4.81
C PRO A 92 18.67 -2.83 3.78
N ASN A 93 17.64 -3.69 3.76
CA ASN A 93 16.50 -3.54 2.86
C ASN A 93 15.40 -2.64 3.45
N TYR A 94 15.48 -2.29 4.73
CA TYR A 94 14.52 -1.40 5.38
C TYR A 94 14.96 0.06 5.28
N GLN A 95 14.10 0.91 4.71
CA GLN A 95 14.30 2.36 4.71
C GLN A 95 12.97 3.09 4.96
N GLU A 96 12.96 4.01 5.91
CA GLU A 96 11.79 4.85 6.19
C GLU A 96 11.42 5.77 5.00
N THR A 97 12.38 6.10 4.14
CA THR A 97 12.11 6.85 2.90
C THR A 97 11.21 6.08 1.96
N THR A 98 11.39 4.76 1.85
CA THR A 98 10.51 3.89 1.04
C THR A 98 9.07 3.87 1.58
N ILE A 99 8.90 3.94 2.91
CA ILE A 99 7.56 4.10 3.53
C ILE A 99 6.91 5.39 3.08
N VAL A 100 7.65 6.51 3.11
CA VAL A 100 7.13 7.81 2.67
C VAL A 100 6.79 7.79 1.18
N GLU A 101 7.63 7.18 0.34
CA GLU A 101 7.39 7.05 -1.09
C GLU A 101 6.09 6.31 -1.40
N HIS A 102 5.82 5.19 -0.73
CA HIS A 102 4.57 4.42 -0.92
C HIS A 102 3.36 5.19 -0.38
N LEU A 103 3.47 5.85 0.77
CA LEU A 103 2.41 6.73 1.28
C LEU A 103 2.09 7.88 0.31
N GLN A 104 3.09 8.32 -0.46
CA GLN A 104 2.98 9.35 -1.49
C GLN A 104 2.75 8.78 -2.90
N SER A 105 2.40 7.50 -3.03
CA SER A 105 2.15 6.88 -4.33
C SER A 105 0.76 6.27 -4.36
N MET A 106 -0.16 6.86 -5.14
CA MET A 106 -1.55 6.39 -5.19
C MET A 106 -1.69 4.96 -5.71
N ASN A 107 -0.71 4.47 -6.47
CA ASN A 107 -0.68 3.08 -6.91
C ASN A 107 -0.40 2.10 -5.76
N SER A 108 0.09 2.53 -4.60
CA SER A 108 0.30 1.64 -3.44
C SER A 108 -0.97 1.53 -2.59
N TRP A 109 -1.94 2.42 -2.79
CA TRP A 109 -3.15 2.54 -1.99
C TRP A 109 -4.34 1.79 -2.56
N ASN A 110 -5.02 1.02 -1.72
CA ASN A 110 -6.31 0.40 -2.01
C ASN A 110 -7.33 0.83 -0.95
N PHE A 111 -8.54 1.18 -1.39
CA PHE A 111 -9.58 1.69 -0.49
C PHE A 111 -10.79 0.77 -0.45
N TRP A 112 -11.27 0.51 0.77
CA TRP A 112 -12.54 -0.13 1.08
C TRP A 112 -13.42 0.86 1.85
N LYS A 113 -14.63 0.43 2.22
CA LYS A 113 -15.56 1.27 2.97
C LYS A 113 -15.01 1.69 4.34
N ASP A 114 -14.38 0.78 5.05
CA ASP A 114 -13.96 0.92 6.45
C ASP A 114 -12.45 1.07 6.64
N LYS A 115 -11.66 0.81 5.60
CA LYS A 115 -10.20 0.90 5.65
C LYS A 115 -9.55 1.32 4.33
N ALA A 116 -8.30 1.72 4.44
CA ALA A 116 -7.37 1.87 3.33
C ALA A 116 -6.09 1.10 3.64
N THR A 117 -5.49 0.48 2.63
CA THR A 117 -4.27 -0.31 2.77
C THR A 117 -3.19 0.23 1.84
N VAL A 118 -1.98 0.40 2.36
CA VAL A 118 -0.77 0.60 1.57
C VAL A 118 -0.01 -0.72 1.50
N THR A 119 0.18 -1.24 0.30
CA THR A 119 0.96 -2.46 0.08
C THR A 119 2.39 -2.13 -0.30
N PHE A 120 3.33 -2.81 0.33
CA PHE A 120 4.75 -2.87 0.00
C PHE A 120 5.03 -4.26 -0.53
N ASP A 121 5.21 -4.37 -1.86
CA ASP A 121 5.49 -5.65 -2.48
C ASP A 121 6.82 -6.24 -2.01
N ALA A 122 7.04 -7.52 -2.31
CA ALA A 122 8.34 -8.16 -2.09
C ALA A 122 9.49 -7.31 -2.65
N TYR A 123 10.61 -7.23 -1.92
CA TYR A 123 11.75 -6.35 -2.18
C TYR A 123 11.57 -4.86 -1.86
N ALA A 124 10.36 -4.36 -1.54
CA ALA A 124 10.19 -2.94 -1.24
C ALA A 124 10.87 -2.53 0.08
N ILE A 125 10.64 -3.29 1.16
CA ILE A 125 11.17 -2.98 2.51
C ILE A 125 11.67 -4.23 3.24
N GLY A 126 12.01 -5.27 2.50
CA GLY A 126 12.44 -6.58 3.00
C GLY A 126 12.82 -7.49 1.83
N SER A 127 13.32 -8.68 2.12
CA SER A 127 13.65 -9.68 1.11
C SER A 127 12.41 -10.28 0.42
N TYR A 128 12.61 -11.01 -0.67
CA TYR A 128 11.52 -11.75 -1.32
C TYR A 128 10.88 -12.81 -0.42
N ALA A 129 11.70 -13.49 0.39
CA ALA A 129 11.24 -14.55 1.28
C ALA A 129 10.30 -14.04 2.37
N GLU A 130 10.46 -12.78 2.78
CA GLU A 130 9.54 -12.10 3.70
C GLU A 130 8.18 -11.80 3.05
N GLY A 131 8.09 -11.76 1.72
CA GLY A 131 6.88 -11.41 1.00
C GLY A 131 6.46 -9.95 1.18
N GLN A 132 5.19 -9.66 0.92
CA GLN A 132 4.64 -8.29 1.01
C GLN A 132 4.41 -7.84 2.45
N TYR A 133 4.46 -6.53 2.69
CA TYR A 133 4.02 -5.90 3.92
C TYR A 133 2.85 -4.95 3.65
N GLU A 134 1.99 -4.75 4.63
CA GLU A 134 0.81 -3.90 4.47
C GLU A 134 0.63 -2.95 5.65
N CYS A 135 0.33 -1.68 5.37
CA CYS A 135 -0.11 -0.73 6.39
C CYS A 135 -1.59 -0.45 6.19
N ASP A 136 -2.40 -0.93 7.14
CA ASP A 136 -3.83 -0.66 7.18
C ASP A 136 -4.10 0.65 7.93
N PHE A 137 -5.14 1.37 7.54
CA PHE A 137 -5.63 2.56 8.21
C PHE A 137 -7.14 2.53 8.21
N THR A 138 -7.76 2.78 9.36
CA THR A 138 -9.21 2.89 9.42
C THR A 138 -9.67 4.12 8.63
N MET A 139 -10.87 4.06 8.05
CA MET A 139 -11.40 5.20 7.30
C MET A 139 -11.57 6.44 8.17
N ASP A 140 -11.82 6.26 9.48
CA ASP A 140 -11.87 7.36 10.45
C ASP A 140 -10.51 8.04 10.65
N GLU A 141 -9.42 7.27 10.74
CA GLU A 141 -8.06 7.84 10.79
C GLU A 141 -7.74 8.59 9.50
N MET A 142 -8.08 8.00 8.35
CA MET A 142 -7.89 8.63 7.04
C MET A 142 -8.63 9.96 6.96
N LYS A 143 -9.92 9.99 7.30
CA LYS A 143 -10.75 11.21 7.29
C LYS A 143 -10.24 12.29 8.25
N LYS A 144 -9.67 11.91 9.41
CA LYS A 144 -9.08 12.87 10.37
C LYS A 144 -7.79 13.52 9.86
N LEU A 145 -7.00 12.79 9.07
CA LEU A 145 -5.71 13.26 8.57
C LEU A 145 -5.81 13.89 7.18
N ALA A 146 -6.88 13.61 6.45
CA ALA A 146 -7.06 14.07 5.08
C ALA A 146 -7.31 15.58 4.98
N ARG A 147 -7.00 16.11 3.80
CA ARG A 147 -7.34 17.47 3.42
C ARG A 147 -8.86 17.65 3.47
N PRO A 148 -9.35 18.87 3.79
CA PRO A 148 -10.76 19.17 3.68
C PRO A 148 -11.29 18.87 2.28
N GLY A 149 -12.36 18.07 2.19
CA GLY A 149 -12.96 17.67 0.92
C GLY A 149 -12.18 16.61 0.13
N ALA A 150 -11.17 15.98 0.72
CA ALA A 150 -10.47 14.86 0.09
C ALA A 150 -11.46 13.75 -0.30
N PRO A 151 -11.37 13.22 -1.53
CA PRO A 151 -12.25 12.15 -1.99
C PRO A 151 -11.87 10.84 -1.32
N LEU A 152 -12.59 10.49 -0.25
CA LEU A 152 -12.44 9.26 0.51
C LEU A 152 -13.77 8.50 0.54
N PRO A 153 -13.73 7.16 0.75
CA PRO A 153 -14.93 6.37 1.01
C PRO A 153 -15.84 6.97 2.10
N GLU A 154 -17.14 7.02 1.81
CA GLU A 154 -18.19 7.48 2.74
C GLU A 154 -18.54 6.44 3.80
#